data_AF-A0A348TUJ4-F1
#
_entry.id   AF-A0A348TUJ4-F1
#
_cell.length_a   1.000
_cell.length_b   1.000
_cell.length_c   1.000
_cell.angle_alpha   90.00
_cell.angle_beta   90.00
_cell.angle_gamma   90.00
#
_symmetry.space_group_name_H-M   'P 1'
#
loop_
_entity.id
_entity.type
_entity.pdbx_description
1 polymer ?
#
loop_
_entity_poly.entity_id
_entity_poly.type
_entity_poly.pdbx_seq_one_letter_code
_entity_poly.pdbx_strand_id
1 'polypeptide(L)'
;QGTVAWQWWFIGLLGANANIVHQWTHKFPDEKPRLVHWLQQIKVLQRPQDHARHHTKPETRSYCTYTPWLNPILDYTRFWFAVERVLSWFRIYTTDRVD
;
A
#
# COMPACT_ATOMS: atom_id res chain seq x y z
N GLN A 1 -33.73 6.57 -1.90
CA GLN A 1 -32.45 6.63 -2.65
C GLN A 1 -31.33 6.67 -1.61
N GLY A 2 -30.39 5.72 -1.63
CA GLY A 2 -29.30 5.64 -0.64
C GLY A 2 -28.80 4.21 -0.40
N THR A 3 -28.31 3.53 -1.43
CA THR A 3 -27.85 2.12 -1.38
C THR A 3 -26.34 1.98 -1.16
N VAL A 4 -25.64 3.07 -0.81
CA VAL A 4 -24.17 3.13 -0.75
C VAL A 4 -23.60 3.10 0.68
N ALA A 5 -24.46 2.92 1.70
CA ALA A 5 -24.04 3.06 3.10
C ALA A 5 -23.03 1.99 3.54
N TRP A 6 -23.24 0.72 3.17
CA TRP A 6 -22.37 -0.36 3.64
C TRP A 6 -21.00 -0.35 2.97
N GLN A 7 -20.89 0.16 1.73
CA GLN A 7 -19.63 0.28 1.01
C GLN A 7 -18.69 1.25 1.73
N TRP A 8 -19.22 2.37 2.24
CA TRP A 8 -18.43 3.31 3.03
C TRP A 8 -17.97 2.71 4.34
N TRP A 9 -18.84 1.97 5.03
CA TRP A 9 -18.43 1.23 6.23
C TRP A 9 -17.36 0.18 5.92
N PHE A 10 -17.52 -0.55 4.82
CA PHE A 10 -16.56 -1.56 4.39
C PHE A 10 -15.20 -0.93 4.05
N ILE A 11 -15.17 0.14 3.24
CA ILE A 11 -13.95 0.88 2.90
C ILE A 11 -13.30 1.47 4.15
N GLY A 12 -14.10 2.07 5.04
CA GLY A 12 -13.62 2.65 6.29
C GLY A 12 -12.98 1.60 7.19
N LEU A 13 -13.62 0.43 7.36
CA LEU A 13 -13.08 -0.68 8.14
C LEU A 13 -11.78 -1.22 7.53
N LEU A 14 -11.73 -1.41 6.20
CA LEU A 14 -10.49 -1.85 5.55
C LEU A 14 -9.37 -0.82 5.71
N GLY A 15 -9.65 0.45 5.44
CA GLY A 15 -8.68 1.55 5.55
C GLY A 15 -8.12 1.68 6.97
N ALA A 16 -8.98 1.63 7.99
CA ALA A 16 -8.56 1.70 9.39
C ALA A 16 -7.60 0.57 9.79
N ASN A 17 -7.70 -0.60 9.15
CA ASN A 17 -6.83 -1.74 9.43
C ASN A 17 -5.53 -1.75 8.61
N ALA A 18 -5.37 -0.85 7.62
CA ALA A 18 -4.18 -0.83 6.76
C ALA A 18 -2.88 -0.63 7.54
N ASN A 19 -2.93 0.16 8.62
CA ASN A 19 -1.76 0.40 9.48
C ASN A 19 -1.32 -0.88 10.22
N ILE A 20 -2.28 -1.70 10.69
CA ILE A 20 -1.97 -2.97 11.37
C ILE A 20 -1.37 -3.97 10.38
N VAL A 21 -1.93 -4.04 9.16
CA VAL A 21 -1.38 -4.88 8.09
C VAL A 21 0.04 -4.45 7.75
N HIS A 22 0.29 -3.15 7.62
CA HIS A 22 1.63 -2.61 7.43
C HIS A 22 2.57 -2.98 8.58
N GLN A 23 2.14 -2.86 9.84
CA GLN A 23 2.97 -3.25 10.99
C GLN A 23 3.41 -4.72 10.91
N TRP A 24 2.54 -5.63 10.46
CA TRP A 24 2.88 -7.05 10.34
C TRP A 24 3.88 -7.36 9.22
N THR A 25 4.11 -6.46 8.26
CA THR A 25 5.15 -6.66 7.23
C THR A 25 6.56 -6.43 7.77
N HIS A 26 6.69 -5.66 8.87
CA HIS A 26 7.95 -5.43 9.59
C HIS A 26 8.28 -6.49 10.64
N LYS A 27 7.39 -7.45 10.88
CA LYS A 27 7.53 -8.49 11.91
C LYS A 27 8.00 -9.82 11.36
N PHE A 28 8.84 -10.52 12.12
CA PHE A 28 9.21 -11.91 11.87
C PHE A 28 7.98 -12.85 11.97
N PRO A 29 8.01 -14.04 11.36
CA PRO A 29 6.87 -14.97 11.36
C PRO A 29 6.33 -15.36 12.74
N ASP A 30 7.18 -15.43 13.75
CA ASP A 30 6.87 -15.79 15.13
C ASP A 30 6.37 -14.61 15.98
N GLU A 31 6.51 -13.37 15.51
CA GLU A 31 6.06 -12.14 16.21
C GLU A 31 4.63 -11.70 15.82
N LYS A 32 3.95 -12.48 14.97
CA LYS A 32 2.60 -12.18 14.47
C LYS A 32 1.70 -13.42 14.46
N PRO A 33 0.37 -13.25 14.45
CA PRO A 33 -0.54 -14.39 14.45
C PRO A 33 -0.28 -15.35 13.28
N ARG A 34 -0.34 -16.65 13.52
CA ARG A 34 -0.13 -17.69 12.49
C ARG A 34 -1.05 -17.50 11.28
N LEU A 35 -2.30 -17.09 11.53
CA LEU A 35 -3.26 -16.77 10.47
C LEU A 35 -2.78 -15.61 9.58
N VAL A 36 -2.22 -14.54 10.18
CA VAL A 36 -1.66 -13.41 9.44
C VAL A 36 -0.50 -13.86 8.57
N HIS A 37 0.43 -14.64 9.14
CA HIS A 37 1.55 -15.19 8.37
C HIS A 37 1.04 -16.03 7.18
N TRP A 38 0.06 -16.91 7.40
CA TRP A 38 -0.55 -17.70 6.33
C TRP A 38 -1.22 -16.82 5.25
N LEU A 39 -2.01 -15.80 5.65
CA LEU A 39 -2.63 -14.85 4.73
C LEU A 39 -1.61 -14.05 3.91
N GLN A 40 -0.45 -13.73 4.50
CA GLN A 40 0.67 -13.15 3.78
C GLN A 40 1.24 -14.14 2.76
N GLN A 41 1.48 -15.41 3.12
CA GLN A 41 2.01 -16.41 2.19
C GLN A 41 1.13 -16.59 0.94
N ILE A 42 -0.19 -16.57 1.11
CA ILE A 42 -1.15 -16.65 -0.02
C ILE A 42 -1.48 -15.28 -0.65
N LYS A 43 -0.76 -14.21 -0.28
CA LYS A 43 -0.89 -12.84 -0.82
C LYS A 43 -2.27 -12.18 -0.63
N VAL A 44 -3.06 -12.64 0.35
CA VAL A 44 -4.29 -11.93 0.75
C VAL A 44 -3.92 -10.66 1.52
N LEU A 45 -2.88 -10.72 2.34
CA LEU A 45 -2.26 -9.55 2.99
C LEU A 45 -0.88 -9.30 2.39
N GLN A 46 -0.39 -8.06 2.47
CA GLN A 46 0.92 -7.70 1.97
C GLN A 46 2.03 -8.46 2.71
N ARG A 47 3.03 -8.95 1.97
CA ARG A 47 4.16 -9.70 2.51
C ARG A 47 5.33 -8.78 2.85
N PRO A 48 6.18 -9.17 3.81
CA PRO A 48 7.44 -8.48 4.10
C PRO A 48 8.29 -8.22 2.84
N GLN A 49 8.44 -9.21 1.94
CA GLN A 49 9.27 -9.04 0.74
C GLN A 49 8.67 -8.03 -0.26
N ASP A 50 7.33 -7.97 -0.38
CA ASP A 50 6.68 -7.00 -1.25
C ASP A 50 6.81 -5.58 -0.66
N HIS A 51 6.69 -5.46 0.66
CA HIS A 51 6.86 -4.19 1.37
C HIS A 51 8.30 -3.68 1.32
N ALA A 52 9.31 -4.56 1.37
CA ALA A 52 10.72 -4.18 1.27
C ALA A 52 11.04 -3.40 -0.03
N ARG A 53 10.27 -3.63 -1.11
CA ARG A 53 10.42 -2.89 -2.37
C ARG A 53 10.12 -1.40 -2.22
N HIS A 54 9.25 -1.03 -1.29
CA HIS A 54 8.93 0.35 -0.95
C HIS A 54 10.07 1.03 -0.18
N HIS A 55 10.73 0.30 0.73
CA HIS A 55 11.92 0.80 1.46
C HIS A 55 13.21 0.76 0.66
N THR A 56 13.17 0.25 -0.57
CA THR A 56 14.34 0.24 -1.44
C THR A 56 14.47 1.59 -2.13
N LYS A 57 15.62 2.27 -1.97
CA LYS A 57 15.97 3.49 -2.70
C LYS A 57 15.63 3.37 -4.19
N PRO A 58 15.02 4.40 -4.82
CA PRO A 58 14.71 5.74 -4.29
C PRO A 58 13.35 5.86 -3.56
N GLU A 59 12.81 4.80 -2.97
CA GLU A 59 11.58 4.80 -2.16
C GLU A 59 10.31 5.35 -2.87
N THR A 60 10.29 5.32 -4.22
CA THR A 60 9.22 5.94 -5.02
C THR A 60 8.20 4.97 -5.64
N ARG A 61 8.03 3.78 -5.04
CA ARG A 61 7.21 2.70 -5.58
C ARG A 61 6.54 1.84 -4.52
N SER A 62 5.61 0.99 -4.95
CA SER A 62 4.97 -0.05 -4.12
C SER A 62 4.26 0.50 -2.87
N TYR A 63 3.54 1.61 -3.03
CA TYR A 63 2.90 2.35 -1.93
C TYR A 63 1.69 1.68 -1.27
N CYS A 64 1.00 0.73 -1.94
CA CYS A 64 -0.14 0.06 -1.34
C CYS A 64 0.32 -0.86 -0.20
N THR A 65 -0.30 -0.70 0.98
CA THR A 65 0.11 -1.35 2.23
C THR A 65 -0.71 -2.59 2.62
N TYR A 66 -1.83 -2.83 1.93
CA TYR A 66 -2.82 -3.84 2.35
C TYR A 66 -2.64 -5.17 1.64
N THR A 67 -2.64 -5.16 0.30
CA THR A 67 -2.44 -6.34 -0.55
C THR A 67 -1.34 -6.05 -1.57
N PRO A 68 -0.59 -7.08 -2.02
CA PRO A 68 0.56 -6.84 -2.91
C PRO A 68 0.16 -6.67 -4.39
N TRP A 69 -1.10 -6.93 -4.76
CA TRP A 69 -1.53 -7.10 -6.16
C TRP A 69 -1.58 -5.80 -6.97
N LEU A 70 -1.99 -4.69 -6.34
CA LEU A 70 -2.18 -3.43 -7.04
C LEU A 70 -0.86 -2.72 -7.32
N ASN A 71 0.15 -2.92 -6.48
CA ASN A 71 1.46 -2.30 -6.61
C ASN A 71 2.12 -2.54 -7.99
N PRO A 72 2.21 -3.77 -8.53
CA PRO A 72 2.73 -4.01 -9.87
C PRO A 72 2.02 -3.20 -10.97
N ILE A 73 0.71 -3.05 -10.88
CA ILE A 73 -0.09 -2.32 -11.88
C ILE A 73 0.20 -0.82 -11.80
N LEU A 74 0.23 -0.25 -10.57
CA LEU A 74 0.49 1.17 -10.36
C LEU A 74 1.95 1.54 -10.68
N ASP A 75 2.89 0.67 -10.33
CA ASP A 75 4.31 0.84 -10.63
C ASP A 75 4.54 0.78 -12.15
N TYR A 76 3.90 -0.18 -12.85
CA TYR A 76 4.00 -0.32 -14.30
C TYR A 76 3.42 0.88 -15.06
N THR A 77 2.25 1.36 -14.63
CA THR A 77 1.58 2.52 -15.25
C THR A 77 2.20 3.86 -14.84
N ARG A 78 3.22 3.86 -13.97
CA ARG A 78 3.82 5.07 -13.38
C ARG A 78 2.77 5.97 -12.72
N PHE A 79 1.72 5.37 -12.16
CA PHE A 79 0.57 6.10 -11.62
C PHE A 79 1.00 7.17 -10.61
N TRP A 80 1.84 6.81 -9.63
CA TRP A 80 2.30 7.74 -8.60
C TRP A 80 3.15 8.87 -9.16
N PHE A 81 4.00 8.60 -10.15
CA PHE A 81 4.75 9.65 -10.83
C PHE A 81 3.82 10.65 -11.52
N ALA A 82 2.73 10.19 -12.14
CA ALA A 82 1.75 11.08 -12.74
C ALA A 82 1.04 11.96 -11.70
N VAL A 83 0.70 11.41 -10.53
CA VAL A 83 0.12 12.18 -9.41
C VAL A 83 1.12 13.24 -8.93
N GLU A 84 2.37 12.86 -8.68
CA GLU A 84 3.43 13.80 -8.27
C GLU A 84 3.65 14.90 -9.31
N ARG A 85 3.60 14.56 -10.60
CA ARG A 85 3.70 15.53 -11.71
C ARG A 85 2.58 16.55 -11.71
N VAL A 86 1.34 16.12 -11.44
CA VAL A 86 0.21 17.04 -11.31
C VAL A 86 0.37 17.93 -10.08
N LEU A 87 0.78 17.37 -8.94
CA LEU A 87 1.05 18.14 -7.72
C LEU A 87 2.14 19.20 -7.92
N SER A 88 3.16 18.89 -8.73
CA SER A 88 4.26 19.82 -9.04
C SER A 88 3.78 21.07 -9.79
N TRP A 89 2.69 21.00 -10.56
CA TRP A 89 2.07 22.18 -11.19
C TRP A 89 1.50 23.17 -10.17
N PHE A 90 1.14 22.66 -8.99
CA PHE A 90 0.71 23.46 -7.84
C PHE A 90 1.88 23.78 -6.90
N ARG A 91 3.13 23.54 -7.32
CA ARG A 91 4.36 23.70 -6.52
C ARG A 91 4.37 22.85 -5.25
N ILE A 92 3.71 21.69 -5.27
CA ILE A 92 3.76 20.69 -4.19
C ILE A 92 4.73 19.58 -4.62
N TYR A 93 5.83 19.44 -3.91
CA TYR A 93 6.87 18.44 -4.16
C TYR A 93 6.86 17.41 -3.05
N THR A 94 6.78 16.13 -3.42
CA THR A 94 6.70 15.01 -2.47
C THR A 94 7.90 14.07 -2.54
N THR A 95 8.64 14.09 -3.66
CA THR A 95 9.88 13.34 -3.88
C THR A 95 10.76 14.11 -4.86
N ASP A 96 12.06 13.83 -4.86
CA ASP A 96 13.04 14.43 -5.80
C ASP A 96 12.90 13.91 -7.24
N ARG A 97 11.85 13.14 -7.56
CA ARG A 97 11.67 12.45 -8.84
C ARG A 97 11.13 13.37 -9.95
N VAL A 98 10.44 14.45 -9.57
CA VAL A 98 9.70 15.34 -10.49
C VAL A 98 10.35 16.72 -10.62
N ASP A 99 11.39 16.97 -9.82
CA ASP A 99 12.19 18.19 -9.85
C ASP A 99 13.01 18.35 -11.16
#